data_AF-A0A2A4MXJ0-F1
#
_entry.id   AF-A0A2A4MXJ0-F1
#
_cell.length_a   1.000
_cell.length_b   1.000
_cell.length_c   1.000
_cell.angle_alpha   90.00
_cell.angle_beta   90.00
_cell.angle_gamma   90.00
#
_symmetry.space_group_name_H-M   'P 1'
#
loop_
_entity.id
_entity.type
_entity.pdbx_description
1 polymer ?
#
loop_
_entity_poly.entity_id
_entity_poly.type
_entity_poly.pdbx_seq_one_letter_code
_entity_poly.pdbx_strand_id
1 'polypeptide(L)'
;MPTESQNERRRFSRIPFHVEANIQSETGETYLNCEVIDISLNGLLIVKPSNWASKDSAPHQVELLLENGLTVINMNTAVAHIDDTSVGFICKHIDLTSISHLKRLIELNLGDEDLLQRELSALIH
;
A
#
# COMPACT_ATOMS: atom_id res chain seq x y z
N MET A 1 -8.24 15.95 -27.89
CA MET A 1 -7.22 15.12 -27.22
C MET A 1 -7.97 14.26 -26.22
N PRO A 2 -8.12 12.94 -26.42
CA PRO A 2 -8.76 12.12 -25.42
C PRO A 2 -7.82 12.08 -24.20
N THR A 3 -8.34 12.47 -23.04
CA THR A 3 -7.71 12.25 -21.75
C THR A 3 -7.59 10.74 -21.56
N GLU A 4 -6.40 10.19 -21.83
CA GLU A 4 -5.99 8.86 -21.36
C GLU A 4 -6.24 8.85 -19.85
N SER A 5 -7.27 8.09 -19.46
CA SER A 5 -7.68 7.91 -18.08
C SER A 5 -6.46 7.47 -17.28
N GLN A 6 -6.11 8.17 -16.19
CA GLN A 6 -4.95 7.83 -15.35
C GLN A 6 -4.95 6.37 -14.83
N ASN A 7 -6.05 5.65 -15.02
CA ASN A 7 -6.21 4.24 -14.73
C ASN A 7 -5.35 3.32 -15.61
N GLU A 8 -5.09 3.65 -16.89
CA GLU A 8 -4.34 2.77 -17.81
C GLU A 8 -2.84 2.64 -17.47
N ARG A 9 -2.29 3.53 -16.65
CA ARG A 9 -0.89 3.44 -16.19
C ARG A 9 -0.71 2.56 -14.95
N ARG A 10 -1.80 2.21 -14.26
CA ARG A 10 -1.73 1.41 -13.03
C ARG A 10 -1.70 -0.06 -13.41
N ARG A 11 -0.54 -0.70 -13.21
CA ARG A 11 -0.33 -2.14 -13.46
C ARG A 11 -0.99 -3.03 -12.42
N PHE A 12 -1.32 -2.49 -11.25
CA PHE A 12 -1.88 -3.22 -10.12
C PHE A 12 -3.23 -2.63 -9.72
N SER A 13 -4.18 -3.52 -9.46
CA SER A 13 -5.51 -3.21 -8.98
C SER A 13 -5.43 -2.69 -7.55
N ARG A 14 -6.10 -1.56 -7.32
CA ARG A 14 -6.24 -0.97 -5.99
C ARG A 14 -7.60 -1.32 -5.42
N ILE A 15 -7.59 -1.86 -4.22
CA ILE A 15 -8.76 -2.34 -3.51
C ILE A 15 -9.01 -1.39 -2.35
N PRO A 16 -10.19 -0.76 -2.26
CA PRO A 16 -10.56 0.02 -1.08
C PRO A 16 -10.48 -0.86 0.16
N PHE A 17 -9.69 -0.45 1.13
CA PHE A 17 -9.42 -1.29 2.29
C PHE A 17 -9.17 -0.44 3.53
N HIS A 18 -10.20 -0.36 4.38
CA HIS A 18 -10.22 0.53 5.54
C HIS A 18 -9.70 -0.21 6.76
N VAL A 19 -8.40 -0.06 7.02
CA VAL A 19 -7.73 -0.55 8.23
C VAL A 19 -6.77 0.51 8.73
N GLU A 20 -6.23 0.28 9.92
CA GLU A 20 -5.19 1.11 10.50
C GLU A 20 -3.80 0.65 10.02
N ALA A 21 -2.90 1.61 9.82
CA ALA A 21 -1.50 1.37 9.58
C ALA A 21 -0.62 2.20 10.51
N ASN A 22 0.46 1.61 11.00
CA ASN A 22 1.54 2.33 11.67
C ASN A 22 2.66 2.56 10.67
N ILE A 23 3.22 3.76 10.68
CA ILE A 23 4.26 4.18 9.73
C ILE A 23 5.43 4.72 10.52
N GLN A 24 6.60 4.14 10.28
CA GLN A 24 7.86 4.59 10.84
C GLN A 24 8.76 5.07 9.71
N SER A 25 9.22 6.32 9.81
CA SER A 25 10.26 6.84 8.93
C SER A 25 11.64 6.42 9.43
N GLU A 26 12.59 6.24 8.51
CA GLU A 26 13.99 6.00 8.87
C GLU A 26 14.61 7.20 9.64
N THR A 27 14.05 8.40 9.50
CA THR A 27 14.47 9.59 10.25
C THR A 27 13.91 9.67 11.68
N GLY A 28 13.09 8.70 12.07
CA GLY A 28 12.61 8.51 13.45
C GLY A 28 11.20 9.03 13.71
N GLU A 29 10.53 9.67 12.75
CA GLU A 29 9.12 10.04 12.86
C GLU A 29 8.23 8.80 12.83
N THR A 30 7.26 8.76 13.73
CA THR A 30 6.24 7.71 13.79
C THR A 30 4.85 8.31 13.64
N TYR A 31 4.04 7.69 12.78
CA TYR A 31 2.64 8.00 12.58
C TYR A 31 1.84 6.75 12.93
N LEU A 32 0.98 6.85 13.93
CA LEU A 32 0.19 5.72 14.44
C LEU A 32 -1.25 5.81 13.97
N ASN A 33 -1.86 4.65 13.76
CA ASN A 33 -3.28 4.51 13.42
C ASN A 33 -3.68 5.35 12.18
N CYS A 34 -2.79 5.41 11.19
CA CYS A 34 -3.08 6.05 9.91
C CYS A 34 -4.19 5.28 9.19
N GLU A 35 -5.18 6.01 8.69
CA GLU A 35 -6.29 5.40 7.94
C GLU A 35 -5.83 5.00 6.54
N VAL A 36 -5.93 3.71 6.20
CA VAL A 36 -5.68 3.19 4.85
C VAL A 36 -6.92 3.43 3.99
N ILE A 37 -6.71 4.01 2.81
CA ILE A 37 -7.74 4.29 1.79
C ILE A 37 -7.85 3.10 0.84
N ASP A 38 -6.71 2.71 0.24
CA ASP A 38 -6.63 1.60 -0.69
C ASP A 38 -5.30 0.84 -0.57
N ILE A 39 -5.32 -0.41 -1.03
CA ILE A 39 -4.15 -1.29 -1.06
C ILE A 39 -4.07 -2.04 -2.40
N SER A 40 -2.85 -2.38 -2.80
CA SER A 40 -2.52 -3.21 -3.95
C SER A 40 -1.36 -4.15 -3.60
N LEU A 41 -1.02 -5.09 -4.48
CA LEU A 41 0.18 -5.93 -4.29
C LEU A 41 1.48 -5.12 -4.25
N ASN A 42 1.49 -3.90 -4.77
CA ASN A 42 2.70 -3.09 -4.92
C ASN A 42 2.71 -1.81 -4.07
N GLY A 43 1.79 -1.66 -3.13
CA GLY A 43 1.75 -0.48 -2.27
C GLY A 43 0.36 -0.14 -1.77
N LEU A 44 0.27 1.00 -1.10
CA LEU A 44 -0.94 1.45 -0.41
C LEU A 44 -1.12 2.97 -0.51
N LEU A 45 -2.31 3.44 -0.17
CA LEU A 45 -2.65 4.85 -0.02
C LEU A 45 -3.24 5.07 1.37
N ILE A 46 -2.80 6.11 2.06
CA ILE A 46 -3.38 6.51 3.35
C ILE A 46 -3.95 7.92 3.28
N VAL A 47 -4.81 8.24 4.25
CA VAL A 47 -5.11 9.63 4.61
C VAL A 47 -3.85 10.28 5.17
N LYS A 48 -3.52 11.46 4.66
CA LYS A 48 -2.35 12.22 5.08
C LYS A 48 -2.48 12.67 6.54
N PRO A 49 -1.57 12.25 7.44
CA PRO A 49 -1.54 12.75 8.80
C PRO A 49 -1.31 14.26 8.84
N SER A 50 -1.96 14.97 9.76
CA SER A 50 -1.84 16.43 9.87
C SER A 50 -0.41 16.90 10.18
N ASN A 51 0.37 16.05 10.84
CA ASN A 51 1.76 16.27 11.18
C ASN A 51 2.74 15.63 10.17
N TRP A 52 2.29 15.27 8.97
CA TRP A 52 3.16 14.63 7.96
C TRP A 52 4.34 15.54 7.59
N ALA A 53 5.55 15.10 7.93
CA ALA A 53 6.78 15.85 7.72
C ALA A 53 7.72 15.21 6.68
N SER A 54 7.39 14.01 6.19
CA SER A 54 8.26 13.25 5.30
C SER A 54 8.17 13.72 3.85
N LYS A 55 9.26 13.52 3.10
CA LYS A 55 9.42 13.96 1.71
C LYS A 55 9.20 12.81 0.73
N ASP A 56 9.00 13.16 -0.54
CA ASP A 56 8.91 12.17 -1.63
C ASP A 56 10.16 11.28 -1.67
N SER A 57 9.94 10.01 -2.03
CA SER A 57 10.96 8.95 -2.10
C SER A 57 11.63 8.57 -0.78
N ALA A 58 11.24 9.15 0.36
CA ALA A 58 11.78 8.75 1.65
C ALA A 58 11.32 7.32 2.03
N PRO A 59 12.23 6.47 2.55
CA PRO A 59 11.91 5.12 2.99
C PRO A 59 11.11 5.12 4.30
N HIS A 60 10.14 4.20 4.38
CA HIS A 60 9.29 4.00 5.55
C HIS A 60 9.02 2.52 5.77
N GLN A 61 8.98 2.10 7.02
CA GLN A 61 8.37 0.83 7.41
C GLN A 61 6.89 1.07 7.66
N VAL A 62 6.04 0.28 7.01
CA VAL A 62 4.59 0.31 7.18
C VAL A 62 4.16 -1.03 7.77
N GLU A 63 3.39 -0.95 8.85
CA GLU A 63 2.73 -2.08 9.49
C GLU A 63 1.23 -1.93 9.27
N LEU A 64 0.64 -2.78 8.43
CA LEU A 64 -0.80 -2.84 8.21
C LEU A 64 -1.43 -3.75 9.27
N LEU A 65 -2.37 -3.20 10.04
CA LEU A 65 -3.04 -3.93 11.13
C LEU A 65 -4.32 -4.58 10.62
N LEU A 66 -4.25 -5.88 10.34
CA LEU A 66 -5.41 -6.68 9.94
C LEU A 66 -6.08 -7.29 11.16
N GLU A 67 -7.39 -7.56 11.05
CA GLU A 67 -8.16 -8.28 12.08
C GLU A 67 -7.98 -7.66 13.49
N ASN A 68 -7.98 -6.33 13.57
CA ASN A 68 -7.72 -5.57 14.79
C ASN A 68 -6.34 -5.86 15.44
N GLY A 69 -5.32 -6.09 14.61
CA GLY A 69 -3.93 -6.29 15.04
C GLY A 69 -3.55 -7.75 15.32
N LEU A 70 -4.43 -8.72 15.06
CA LEU A 70 -4.09 -10.15 15.17
C LEU A 70 -3.14 -10.61 14.06
N THR A 71 -3.28 -10.01 12.88
CA THR A 71 -2.43 -10.27 11.72
C THR A 71 -1.79 -8.95 11.29
N VAL A 72 -0.48 -8.95 11.05
CA VAL A 72 0.26 -7.74 10.65
C VAL A 72 0.97 -7.99 9.34
N ILE A 73 0.80 -7.07 8.39
CA ILE A 73 1.59 -7.04 7.14
C ILE A 73 2.67 -5.98 7.31
N ASN A 74 3.93 -6.41 7.28
CA ASN A 74 5.09 -5.53 7.35
C ASN A 74 5.69 -5.32 5.97
N MET A 75 5.91 -4.07 5.60
CA MET A 75 6.51 -3.73 4.32
C MET A 75 7.45 -2.53 4.44
N ASN A 76 8.60 -2.62 3.80
CA ASN A 76 9.46 -1.48 3.53
C ASN A 76 8.92 -0.81 2.28
N THR A 77 8.67 0.48 2.38
CA THR A 77 8.02 1.28 1.35
C THR A 77 8.81 2.55 1.09
N ALA A 78 8.50 3.23 -0.01
CA ALA A 78 8.90 4.61 -0.21
C ALA A 78 7.68 5.46 -0.57
N VAL A 79 7.71 6.74 -0.20
CA VAL A 79 6.69 7.70 -0.64
C VAL A 79 6.77 7.83 -2.16
N ALA A 80 5.67 7.47 -2.83
CA ALA A 80 5.54 7.56 -4.28
C ALA A 80 4.98 8.92 -4.72
N HIS A 81 4.08 9.51 -3.93
CA HIS A 81 3.54 10.84 -4.11
C HIS A 81 2.86 11.31 -2.83
N ILE A 82 2.78 12.63 -2.66
CA ILE A 82 2.04 13.30 -1.59
C ILE A 82 1.04 14.24 -2.24
N ASP A 83 -0.24 14.06 -1.93
CA ASP A 83 -1.31 14.96 -2.33
C ASP A 83 -1.75 15.83 -1.14
N ASP A 84 -2.81 16.63 -1.33
CA ASP A 84 -3.36 17.48 -0.29
C ASP A 84 -3.91 16.67 0.90
N THR A 85 -4.58 15.55 0.62
CA THR A 85 -5.30 14.74 1.63
C THR A 85 -4.76 13.32 1.78
N SER A 86 -3.80 12.90 0.96
CA SER A 86 -3.33 11.52 0.94
C SER A 86 -1.82 11.39 0.73
N VAL A 87 -1.27 10.26 1.18
CA VAL A 87 0.12 9.87 0.92
C VAL A 87 0.12 8.48 0.30
N GLY A 88 0.70 8.39 -0.90
CA GLY A 88 0.85 7.14 -1.62
C GLY A 88 2.21 6.51 -1.38
N PHE A 89 2.21 5.22 -1.08
CA PHE A 89 3.42 4.42 -0.89
C PHE A 89 3.57 3.37 -1.98
N ILE A 90 4.82 3.13 -2.37
CA ILE A 90 5.20 1.97 -3.20
C ILE A 90 5.98 0.99 -2.34
N CYS A 91 5.62 -0.29 -2.41
CA CYS A 91 6.32 -1.37 -1.74
C CYS A 91 7.72 -1.55 -2.37
N LYS A 92 8.76 -1.61 -1.53
CA LYS A 92 10.14 -1.85 -1.92
C LYS A 92 10.61 -3.24 -1.50
N HIS A 93 10.21 -3.66 -0.31
CA HIS A 93 10.51 -4.98 0.21
C HIS A 93 9.40 -5.44 1.14
N ILE A 94 9.10 -6.73 1.10
CA ILE A 94 8.08 -7.36 1.93
C ILE A 94 8.55 -8.79 2.22
N ASP A 95 8.43 -9.22 3.47
CA ASP A 95 8.81 -10.57 3.85
C ASP A 95 7.78 -11.61 3.39
N LEU A 96 8.18 -12.88 3.39
CA LEU A 96 7.38 -14.00 2.89
C LEU A 96 6.02 -14.15 3.59
N THR A 97 5.98 -13.91 4.91
CA THR A 97 4.75 -14.02 5.69
C THR A 97 3.80 -12.89 5.31
N SER A 98 4.31 -11.66 5.30
CA SER A 98 3.55 -10.46 4.94
C SER A 98 3.01 -10.50 3.52
N ILE A 99 3.79 -10.94 2.53
CA ILE A 99 3.32 -11.04 1.13
C ILE A 99 2.27 -12.15 0.97
N SER A 100 2.34 -13.22 1.77
CA SER A 100 1.32 -14.27 1.76
C SER A 100 -0.03 -13.75 2.27
N HIS A 101 -0.03 -12.97 3.35
CA HIS A 101 -1.23 -12.30 3.86
C HIS A 101 -1.77 -11.27 2.86
N LEU A 102 -0.90 -10.46 2.27
CA LEU A 102 -1.28 -9.47 1.27
C LEU A 102 -1.89 -10.14 0.03
N LYS A 103 -1.27 -11.21 -0.48
CA LYS A 103 -1.80 -11.99 -1.60
C LYS A 103 -3.20 -12.52 -1.28
N ARG A 104 -3.41 -13.08 -0.09
CA ARG A 104 -4.72 -13.60 0.32
C ARG A 104 -5.77 -12.50 0.43
N LEU A 105 -5.40 -11.33 0.94
CA LEU A 105 -6.28 -10.16 1.00
C LEU A 105 -6.72 -9.73 -0.39
N ILE A 106 -5.77 -9.61 -1.33
CA ILE A 106 -6.05 -9.22 -2.72
C ILE A 106 -6.91 -10.28 -3.41
N GLU A 107 -6.59 -11.56 -3.26
CA GLU A 107 -7.37 -12.68 -3.81
C GLU A 107 -8.84 -12.64 -3.36
N LEU A 108 -9.08 -12.48 -2.06
CA LEU A 108 -10.42 -12.45 -1.48
C LEU A 108 -11.26 -11.27 -1.97
N ASN A 109 -10.62 -10.14 -2.25
CA ASN A 109 -11.31 -8.94 -2.73
C ASN A 109 -11.47 -8.90 -4.26
N LEU A 110 -10.58 -9.52 -5.03
CA LEU A 110 -10.73 -9.63 -6.49
C LEU A 110 -11.79 -10.65 -6.88
N GLY A 111 -11.92 -11.75 -6.13
CA GLY A 111 -12.91 -12.81 -6.41
C GLY A 111 -12.68 -13.57 -7.72
N ASP A 112 -11.54 -13.35 -8.39
CA ASP A 112 -11.16 -13.93 -9.68
C ASP A 112 -9.67 -14.29 -9.66
N GLU A 113 -9.39 -15.58 -9.85
CA GLU A 113 -8.04 -16.12 -9.83
C GLU A 113 -7.21 -15.67 -11.03
N ASP A 114 -7.82 -15.48 -12.21
CA ASP A 114 -7.11 -15.02 -13.40
C ASP A 114 -6.63 -13.57 -13.24
N LEU A 115 -7.42 -12.73 -12.57
CA LEU A 115 -6.99 -11.38 -12.21
C LEU A 115 -5.82 -11.41 -11.23
N LEU A 116 -5.87 -12.26 -10.21
CA LEU A 116 -4.74 -12.42 -9.28
C LEU A 116 -3.47 -12.90 -9.98
N GLN A 117 -3.56 -13.83 -10.92
CA GLN A 117 -2.40 -14.30 -11.68
C GLN A 117 -1.75 -13.19 -12.51
N ARG A 118 -2.57 -12.29 -13.08
CA ARG A 118 -2.09 -11.10 -13.82
C ARG A 118 -1.34 -10.14 -12.90
N GLU A 119 -1.91 -9.86 -11.72
CA GLU A 119 -1.29 -9.02 -10.69
C GLU A 119 0.06 -9.59 -10.24
N LEU A 120 0.12 -10.90 -9.98
CA LEU A 120 1.36 -11.57 -9.58
C LEU A 120 2.42 -11.56 -10.69
N SER A 121 2.00 -11.78 -11.93
CA SER A 121 2.90 -11.72 -13.08
C SER A 121 3.51 -10.32 -13.26
N ALA A 122 2.76 -9.27 -12.91
CA ALA A 122 3.23 -7.89 -12.98
C ALA A 122 4.28 -7.53 -11.91
N LEU A 123 4.47 -8.36 -10.86
CA LEU A 123 5.53 -8.17 -9.87
C LEU A 123 6.92 -8.60 -10.39
N ILE A 124 6.96 -9.53 -11.35
CA ILE A 124 8.21 -10.14 -11.86
C ILE A 124 8.82 -9.30 -12.99
N HIS A 125 8.11 -8.28 -13.47
CA HIS A 125 8.39 -7.56 -14.71
C HIS A 125 8.46 -6.06 -14.47
#